data_AF-A0A7M7PPJ7-F1
#
_entry.id   AF-A0A7M7PPJ7-F1
#
_cell.length_a   1.000
_cell.length_b   1.000
_cell.length_c   1.000
_cell.angle_alpha   90.00
_cell.angle_beta   90.00
_cell.angle_gamma   90.00
#
_symmetry.space_group_name_H-M   'P 1'
#
loop_
_entity.id
_entity.type
_entity.pdbx_description
1 polymer ?
#
loop_
_entity_poly.entity_id
_entity_poly.type
_entity_poly.pdbx_seq_one_letter_code
_entity_poly.pdbx_strand_id
1 'polypeptide(L)'
;MTGTSSFEDNSSGGLGRSHILQAGEEPPDDEFAGILQQIADDLYDEAKIDSLAGQLGILHGDIQRALMTNVKFNRFTSDGTRHMLKQWRRGVSREDERIELTKALQAAKLVNLADLYLSKGLAEEQIDAEYANEDVNDQQLSNIDETSLEQDRTKGHTDIQVLQEATSSSIHPPRDGHLGDMASKTQEDLTD
;
A
#
# COMPACT_ATOMS: atom_id res chain seq x y z
N MET A 1 37.11 9.46 62.45
CA MET A 1 35.67 9.69 62.29
C MET A 1 35.35 9.40 60.83
N THR A 2 35.12 8.14 60.42
CA THR A 2 33.83 7.40 60.47
C THR A 2 32.70 8.28 59.94
N GLY A 3 32.27 8.11 58.68
CA GLY A 3 31.15 7.22 58.27
C GLY A 3 29.92 8.11 58.00
N THR A 4 28.96 7.89 57.10
CA THR A 4 28.52 6.78 56.25
C THR A 4 27.37 7.31 55.38
N SER A 5 27.21 6.84 54.13
CA SER A 5 25.96 6.28 53.52
C SER A 5 24.71 7.21 53.37
N SER A 6 23.74 7.10 52.46
CA SER A 6 23.23 6.09 51.50
C SER A 6 22.19 6.80 50.61
N PHE A 7 22.21 6.65 49.28
CA PHE A 7 21.28 5.87 48.42
C PHE A 7 19.78 6.13 48.63
N GLU A 8 19.09 6.58 47.57
CA GLU A 8 17.81 6.09 46.98
C GLU A 8 17.76 6.65 45.53
N ASP A 9 18.19 5.92 44.50
CA ASP A 9 17.42 4.99 43.66
C ASP A 9 15.91 5.29 43.50
N ASN A 10 15.56 5.81 42.33
CA ASN A 10 14.26 5.56 41.69
C ASN A 10 14.56 5.14 40.25
N SER A 11 14.79 3.84 40.11
CA SER A 11 14.51 3.05 38.93
C SER A 11 12.99 2.92 38.76
N SER A 12 12.46 3.37 37.62
CA SER A 12 11.14 2.95 37.14
C SER A 12 11.16 2.74 35.63
N GLY A 13 11.23 1.45 35.26
CA GLY A 13 10.68 0.87 34.02
C GLY A 13 11.51 1.11 32.77
N GLY A 14 12.20 0.13 32.19
CA GLY A 14 11.77 -1.25 32.00
C GLY A 14 11.48 -1.51 30.52
N LEU A 15 12.58 -1.71 29.77
CA LEU A 15 12.75 -2.62 28.62
C LEU A 15 11.97 -2.39 27.32
N GLY A 16 12.69 -2.43 26.19
CA GLY A 16 12.13 -3.03 24.98
C GLY A 16 12.57 -2.54 23.60
N ARG A 17 13.87 -2.26 23.35
CA ARG A 17 14.51 -2.64 22.07
C ARG A 17 16.01 -2.37 22.13
N SER A 18 16.75 -3.41 22.47
CA SER A 18 18.19 -3.49 22.23
C SER A 18 18.45 -3.66 20.74
N HIS A 19 18.42 -2.56 20.00
CA HIS A 19 19.20 -2.45 18.78
C HIS A 19 20.09 -1.23 18.96
N ILE A 20 21.37 -1.44 18.73
CA ILE A 20 22.37 -0.39 18.60
C ILE A 20 21.96 0.40 17.35
N LEU A 21 21.01 1.32 17.50
CA LEU A 21 20.74 2.34 16.51
C LEU A 21 21.95 3.26 16.60
N GLN A 22 22.81 3.21 15.59
CA GLN A 22 23.79 4.26 15.35
C GLN A 22 23.04 5.58 15.44
N ALA A 23 23.30 6.31 16.53
CA ALA A 23 22.72 7.60 16.74
C ALA A 23 23.22 8.53 15.62
N GLY A 24 22.30 8.90 14.73
CA GLY A 24 22.18 10.25 14.22
C GLY A 24 23.22 10.71 13.22
N GLU A 25 23.29 10.06 12.05
CA GLU A 25 23.72 10.77 10.85
C GLU A 25 22.50 11.36 10.16
N GLU A 26 22.57 12.65 9.79
CA GLU A 26 21.53 13.26 8.97
C GLU A 26 21.43 12.50 7.65
N PRO A 27 20.23 12.10 7.20
CA PRO A 27 20.10 11.42 5.92
C PRO A 27 20.65 12.34 4.82
N PRO A 28 21.37 11.80 3.83
CA PRO A 28 21.97 12.58 2.78
C PRO A 28 20.89 13.36 2.03
N ASP A 29 21.27 14.53 1.54
CA ASP A 29 20.42 15.34 0.68
C ASP A 29 20.49 14.80 -0.76
N ASP A 30 19.85 13.65 -0.96
CA ASP A 30 19.84 12.88 -2.21
C ASP A 30 18.46 12.95 -2.92
N GLU A 31 18.28 12.13 -3.97
CA GLU A 31 17.00 12.06 -4.71
C GLU A 31 15.81 11.85 -3.78
N PHE A 32 15.93 10.94 -2.82
CA PHE A 32 14.82 10.60 -1.94
C PHE A 32 14.52 11.72 -0.94
N ALA A 33 15.53 12.49 -0.49
CA ALA A 33 15.29 13.71 0.26
C ALA A 33 14.45 14.72 -0.56
N GLY A 34 14.74 14.84 -1.86
CA GLY A 34 13.95 15.63 -2.80
C GLY A 34 12.50 15.15 -2.92
N ILE A 35 12.28 13.83 -2.97
CA ILE A 35 10.94 13.23 -3.01
C ILE A 35 10.15 13.58 -1.73
N LEU A 36 10.75 13.41 -0.55
CA LEU A 36 10.10 13.78 0.71
C LEU A 36 9.73 15.26 0.75
N GLN A 37 10.57 16.13 0.18
CA GLN A 37 10.30 17.54 0.07
C GLN A 37 9.08 17.83 -0.82
N GLN A 38 9.01 17.19 -1.99
CA GLN A 38 7.89 17.36 -2.92
C GLN A 38 6.57 16.84 -2.33
N ILE A 39 6.58 15.67 -1.68
CA ILE A 39 5.40 15.14 -1.02
C ILE A 39 4.90 16.11 0.07
N ALA A 40 5.81 16.66 0.88
CA ALA A 40 5.43 17.62 1.91
C ALA A 40 4.88 18.92 1.32
N ASP A 41 5.38 19.36 0.16
CA ASP A 41 4.88 20.54 -0.54
C ASP A 41 3.53 20.30 -1.21
N ASP A 42 3.19 19.09 -1.61
CA ASP A 42 1.90 18.81 -2.24
C ASP A 42 0.83 18.39 -1.22
N LEU A 43 1.23 18.13 0.03
CA LEU A 43 0.37 17.67 1.11
C LEU A 43 0.07 18.77 2.13
N TYR A 44 -1.02 19.52 1.89
CA TYR A 44 -1.46 20.63 2.76
C TYR A 44 -2.59 20.29 3.74
N ASP A 45 -3.36 19.25 3.44
CA ASP A 45 -4.54 18.88 4.22
C ASP A 45 -4.10 18.21 5.53
N GLU A 46 -4.41 18.85 6.66
CA GLU A 46 -3.99 18.40 8.00
C GLU A 46 -4.43 16.96 8.30
N ALA A 47 -5.64 16.56 7.86
CA ALA A 47 -6.14 15.21 8.10
C ALA A 47 -5.36 14.18 7.27
N LYS A 48 -4.92 14.55 6.07
CA LYS A 48 -4.06 13.68 5.24
C LYS A 48 -2.64 13.60 5.78
N ILE A 49 -2.11 14.71 6.31
CA ILE A 49 -0.80 14.74 6.99
C ILE A 49 -0.83 13.84 8.24
N ASP A 50 -1.86 13.97 9.08
CA ASP A 50 -2.03 13.16 10.30
C ASP A 50 -2.17 11.67 9.96
N SER A 51 -3.01 11.35 8.95
CA SER A 51 -3.17 9.97 8.45
C SER A 51 -1.84 9.38 7.97
N LEU A 52 -1.10 10.08 7.09
CA LEU A 52 0.19 9.61 6.59
C LEU A 52 1.19 9.40 7.73
N ALA A 53 1.35 10.39 8.60
CA ALA A 53 2.31 10.33 9.69
C ALA A 53 1.98 9.22 10.70
N GLY A 54 0.70 8.97 10.95
CA GLY A 54 0.24 7.82 11.73
C GLY A 54 0.61 6.48 11.09
N GLN A 55 0.47 6.34 9.76
CA GLN A 55 0.90 5.13 9.04
C GLN A 55 2.42 4.93 9.05
N LEU A 56 3.19 6.02 9.10
CA LEU A 56 4.64 6.00 9.26
C LEU A 56 5.07 5.69 10.72
N GLY A 57 4.13 5.48 11.63
CA GLY A 57 4.40 5.20 13.04
C GLY A 57 4.92 6.42 13.83
N ILE A 58 4.74 7.63 13.31
CA ILE A 58 5.17 8.86 13.96
C ILE A 58 4.25 9.14 15.14
N LEU A 59 4.85 9.53 16.28
CA LEU A 59 4.09 9.81 17.50
C LEU A 59 3.16 11.00 17.30
N HIS A 60 1.93 10.89 17.81
CA HIS A 60 0.92 11.94 17.68
C HIS A 60 1.41 13.33 18.15
N GLY A 61 2.24 13.40 19.20
CA GLY A 61 2.84 14.65 19.65
C GLY A 61 3.78 15.32 18.62
N ASP A 62 4.51 14.53 17.84
CA ASP A 62 5.33 15.03 16.73
C ASP A 62 4.48 15.53 15.57
N ILE A 63 3.40 14.81 15.27
CA ILE A 63 2.42 15.21 14.25
C ILE A 63 1.83 16.57 14.60
N GLN A 64 1.35 16.75 15.83
CA GLN A 64 0.76 18.02 16.28
C GLN A 64 1.77 19.17 16.25
N ARG A 65 3.04 18.92 16.59
CA ARG A 65 4.10 19.94 16.42
C ARG A 65 4.31 20.32 14.96
N ALA A 66 4.29 19.36 14.04
CA ALA A 66 4.42 19.62 12.62
C ALA A 66 3.24 20.45 12.09
N LEU A 67 2.01 20.07 12.43
CA LEU A 67 0.80 20.81 12.04
C LEU A 67 0.79 22.24 12.59
N MET A 68 1.14 22.42 13.87
CA MET A 68 1.23 23.75 14.48
C MET A 68 2.31 24.63 13.83
N THR A 69 3.39 24.02 13.34
CA THR A 69 4.43 24.72 12.56
C THR A 69 3.89 25.14 11.18
N ASN A 70 3.05 24.30 10.56
CA ASN A 70 2.48 24.56 9.24
C ASN A 70 1.47 25.71 9.21
N VAL A 71 0.78 26.02 10.31
CA VAL A 71 -0.31 27.03 10.37
C VAL A 71 0.16 28.40 10.91
N LYS A 72 1.48 28.59 11.07
CA LYS A 72 2.01 29.74 11.81
C LYS A 72 1.66 31.08 11.12
N PHE A 73 1.08 32.00 11.90
CA PHE A 73 0.70 33.36 11.47
C PHE A 73 -0.24 33.42 10.26
N ASN A 74 -1.20 32.48 10.17
CA ASN A 74 -2.18 32.43 9.07
C ASN A 74 -1.52 32.21 7.68
N ARG A 75 -0.28 31.73 7.68
CA ARG A 75 0.44 31.28 6.49
C ARG A 75 0.53 29.76 6.55
N PHE A 76 0.08 29.10 5.49
CA PHE A 76 0.29 27.68 5.31
C PHE A 76 1.71 27.45 4.80
N THR A 77 2.52 26.72 5.56
CA THR A 77 3.85 26.24 5.17
C THR A 77 3.89 24.72 5.24
N SER A 78 4.80 24.09 4.49
CA SER A 78 5.09 22.65 4.55
C SER A 78 6.26 22.33 5.49
N ASP A 79 6.87 23.33 6.14
CA ASP A 79 8.11 23.16 6.92
C ASP A 79 8.01 22.11 8.03
N GLY A 80 6.88 22.05 8.73
CA GLY A 80 6.62 21.04 9.76
C GLY A 80 6.53 19.63 9.16
N THR A 81 5.80 19.48 8.07
CA THR A 81 5.68 18.19 7.34
C THR A 81 7.03 17.75 6.80
N ARG A 82 7.80 18.65 6.18
CA ARG A 82 9.16 18.39 5.68
C ARG A 82 10.08 17.90 6.79
N HIS A 83 10.07 18.58 7.93
CA HIS A 83 10.90 18.20 9.07
C HIS A 83 10.50 16.82 9.60
N MET A 84 9.20 16.57 9.75
CA MET A 84 8.67 15.30 10.23
C MET A 84 9.07 14.12 9.35
N LEU A 85 8.94 14.24 8.02
CA LEU A 85 9.36 13.20 7.07
C LEU A 85 10.87 12.96 7.09
N LYS A 86 11.68 14.02 7.25
CA LYS A 86 13.13 13.88 7.43
C LYS A 86 13.49 13.14 8.73
N GLN A 87 12.75 13.36 9.81
CA GLN A 87 12.96 12.62 11.07
C GLN A 87 12.58 11.15 10.91
N TRP A 88 11.46 10.84 10.27
CA TRP A 88 11.08 9.47 9.98
C TRP A 88 12.16 8.74 9.19
N ARG A 89 12.71 9.36 8.13
CA ARG A 89 13.79 8.79 7.31
C ARG A 89 15.06 8.42 8.10
N ARG A 90 15.33 9.05 9.25
CA ARG A 90 16.48 8.71 10.11
C ARG A 90 16.33 7.34 10.78
N GLY A 91 15.10 6.87 10.95
CA GLY A 91 14.77 5.60 11.59
C GLY A 91 14.59 4.44 10.61
N VAL A 92 14.71 4.69 9.30
CA VAL A 92 14.46 3.71 8.24
C VAL A 92 15.74 3.47 7.45
N SER A 93 15.96 2.23 7.02
CA SER A 93 17.11 1.85 6.17
C SER A 93 16.99 2.51 4.79
N ARG A 94 18.09 2.63 4.05
CA ARG A 94 18.09 3.23 2.71
C ARG A 94 17.35 2.36 1.70
N GLU A 95 17.38 1.05 1.94
CA GLU A 95 16.77 0.03 1.11
C GLU A 95 15.23 0.03 1.31
N ASP A 96 14.78 0.29 2.54
CA ASP A 96 13.36 0.21 2.90
C ASP A 96 12.61 1.54 2.72
N GLU A 97 13.30 2.70 2.68
CA GLU A 97 12.64 4.01 2.71
C GLU A 97 11.59 4.20 1.60
N ARG A 98 11.85 3.69 0.40
CA ARG A 98 10.90 3.80 -0.72
C ARG A 98 9.68 2.89 -0.53
N ILE A 99 9.88 1.65 -0.13
CA ILE A 99 8.80 0.67 0.02
C ILE A 99 7.94 0.98 1.25
N GLU A 100 8.54 1.41 2.36
CA GLU A 100 7.79 1.82 3.55
C GLU A 100 6.94 3.07 3.30
N LEU A 101 7.50 4.09 2.63
CA LEU A 101 6.75 5.28 2.28
C LEU A 101 5.59 4.98 1.33
N THR A 102 5.83 4.08 0.35
CA THR A 102 4.77 3.62 -0.57
C THR A 102 3.62 2.97 0.20
N LYS A 103 3.92 2.03 1.09
CA LYS A 103 2.92 1.34 1.91
C LYS A 103 2.14 2.32 2.78
N ALA A 104 2.82 3.27 3.42
CA ALA A 104 2.19 4.28 4.26
C ALA A 104 1.26 5.21 3.47
N LEU A 105 1.68 5.68 2.30
CA LEU A 105 0.85 6.49 1.41
C LEU A 105 -0.40 5.72 0.96
N GLN A 106 -0.27 4.45 0.59
CA GLN A 106 -1.41 3.61 0.22
C GLN A 106 -2.37 3.40 1.39
N ALA A 107 -1.85 3.07 2.58
CA ALA A 107 -2.65 2.90 3.78
C ALA A 107 -3.37 4.19 4.21
N ALA A 108 -2.74 5.34 4.00
CA ALA A 108 -3.33 6.67 4.21
C ALA A 108 -4.31 7.09 3.10
N LYS A 109 -4.57 6.23 2.10
CA LYS A 109 -5.41 6.51 0.92
C LYS A 109 -4.89 7.65 0.04
N LEU A 110 -3.58 7.86 0.04
CA LEU A 110 -2.85 8.84 -0.77
C LEU A 110 -2.19 8.18 -2.00
N VAL A 111 -2.91 7.28 -2.66
CA VAL A 111 -2.42 6.48 -3.79
C VAL A 111 -1.87 7.37 -4.92
N ASN A 112 -2.54 8.48 -5.20
CA ASN A 112 -2.08 9.44 -6.21
C ASN A 112 -0.67 10.00 -5.92
N LEU A 113 -0.31 10.22 -4.66
CA LEU A 113 1.03 10.70 -4.28
C LEU A 113 2.06 9.57 -4.39
N ALA A 114 1.70 8.34 -4.02
CA ALA A 114 2.57 7.19 -4.23
C ALA A 114 2.86 7.01 -5.72
N ASP A 115 1.83 7.08 -6.57
CA ASP A 115 1.96 6.90 -8.00
C ASP A 115 2.80 8.03 -8.62
N LEU A 116 2.56 9.27 -8.21
CA LEU A 116 3.26 10.44 -8.74
C LEU A 116 4.76 10.44 -8.42
N TYR A 117 5.15 10.05 -7.20
CA TYR A 117 6.53 10.23 -6.73
C TYR A 117 7.33 8.94 -6.60
N LEU A 118 6.69 7.78 -6.47
CA LEU A 118 7.38 6.52 -6.11
C LEU A 118 7.29 5.43 -7.18
N SER A 119 6.43 5.55 -8.19
CA SER A 119 6.22 4.55 -9.25
C SER A 119 7.48 4.12 -10.01
N LYS A 120 8.48 5.00 -10.10
CA LYS A 120 9.70 4.72 -10.86
C LYS A 120 10.55 3.59 -10.26
N GLY A 121 10.42 3.29 -8.96
CA GLY A 121 11.31 2.36 -8.25
C GLY A 121 10.68 1.02 -7.84
N LEU A 122 9.40 0.76 -8.12
CA LEU A 122 8.70 -0.46 -7.67
C LEU A 122 8.69 -1.59 -8.71
N ALA A 123 9.23 -1.36 -9.91
CA ALA A 123 9.22 -2.35 -10.99
C ALA A 123 10.28 -3.45 -10.83
N GLU A 124 11.23 -3.32 -9.90
CA GLU A 124 12.42 -4.19 -9.83
C GLU A 124 12.42 -5.18 -8.64
N GLU A 125 11.50 -5.09 -7.66
CA GLU A 125 11.59 -5.87 -6.41
C GLU A 125 10.33 -6.71 -6.08
N GLN A 126 9.49 -7.05 -7.08
CA GLN A 126 8.34 -7.94 -6.89
C GLN A 126 8.47 -9.30 -7.61
N ILE A 127 9.71 -9.75 -7.82
CA ILE A 127 10.04 -11.11 -8.24
C ILE A 127 10.88 -11.78 -7.16
N ASP A 128 10.33 -11.90 -5.94
CA ASP A 128 10.87 -12.86 -4.96
C ASP A 128 9.82 -13.30 -3.92
N ALA A 129 8.60 -13.50 -4.40
CA ALA A 129 7.60 -14.32 -3.71
C ALA A 129 7.10 -15.42 -4.65
N GLU A 130 8.02 -16.09 -5.34
CA GLU A 130 7.75 -17.41 -5.90
C GLU A 130 7.66 -18.39 -4.72
N TYR A 131 6.43 -18.67 -4.31
CA TYR A 131 6.13 -19.75 -3.38
C TYR A 131 6.72 -21.06 -3.93
N ALA A 132 7.86 -21.46 -3.36
CA ALA A 132 8.37 -22.81 -3.44
C ALA A 132 7.32 -23.76 -2.83
N ASN A 133 6.48 -24.33 -3.70
CA ASN A 133 5.86 -25.62 -3.44
C ASN A 133 6.66 -26.63 -4.26
N GLU A 134 7.75 -27.09 -3.67
CA GLU A 134 8.48 -28.28 -4.10
C GLU A 134 7.55 -29.48 -3.89
N ASP A 135 6.80 -29.88 -4.92
CA ASP A 135 6.25 -31.23 -4.99
C ASP A 135 7.17 -32.07 -5.86
N VAL A 136 7.88 -32.96 -5.19
CA VAL A 136 8.81 -33.94 -5.73
C VAL A 136 7.99 -34.94 -6.55
N ASN A 137 8.09 -34.87 -7.88
CA ASN A 137 7.77 -36.02 -8.70
C ASN A 137 8.87 -36.26 -9.73
N ASP A 138 9.91 -36.95 -9.27
CA ASP A 138 10.86 -37.66 -10.11
C ASP A 138 10.12 -38.73 -10.93
N GLN A 139 9.96 -38.48 -12.22
CA GLN A 139 9.79 -39.56 -13.18
C GLN A 139 10.45 -39.22 -14.52
N GLN A 140 11.76 -39.51 -14.52
CA GLN A 140 12.43 -40.29 -15.57
C GLN A 140 12.29 -39.81 -17.02
N LEU A 141 13.28 -39.00 -17.38
CA LEU A 141 14.04 -39.03 -18.64
C LEU A 141 13.82 -40.29 -19.51
N SER A 142 13.39 -40.08 -20.75
CA SER A 142 13.93 -40.85 -21.88
C SER A 142 13.86 -40.05 -23.19
N ASN A 143 15.03 -39.50 -23.55
CA ASN A 143 15.61 -39.49 -24.90
C ASN A 143 14.83 -38.75 -26.00
N ILE A 144 15.18 -37.47 -26.16
CA ILE A 144 15.15 -36.80 -27.47
C ILE A 144 16.28 -37.41 -28.29
N ASP A 145 15.93 -38.24 -29.25
CA ASP A 145 16.80 -38.62 -30.36
C ASP A 145 16.15 -38.16 -31.65
N GLU A 146 16.96 -37.47 -32.43
CA GLU A 146 16.59 -36.64 -33.55
C GLU A 146 16.95 -37.41 -34.82
N THR A 147 15.97 -37.99 -35.51
CA THR A 147 16.19 -38.60 -36.83
C THR A 147 15.02 -38.36 -37.79
N SER A 148 15.35 -37.67 -38.87
CA SER A 148 14.74 -37.57 -40.20
C SER A 148 13.82 -38.71 -40.66
N LEU A 149 12.76 -38.37 -41.41
CA LEU A 149 12.66 -38.54 -42.89
C LEU A 149 11.20 -38.80 -43.36
N GLU A 150 10.78 -37.95 -44.31
CA GLU A 150 9.83 -38.12 -45.42
C GLU A 150 8.45 -38.81 -45.33
N GLN A 151 7.48 -38.09 -45.95
CA GLN A 151 6.44 -38.52 -46.91
C GLN A 151 5.68 -39.84 -46.68
N ASP A 152 4.34 -39.77 -46.66
CA ASP A 152 3.53 -40.00 -47.89
C ASP A 152 2.04 -39.74 -47.63
N ARG A 153 1.33 -39.49 -48.74
CA ARG A 153 -0.05 -39.08 -48.97
C ARG A 153 -1.09 -40.05 -48.36
N THR A 154 -2.31 -39.60 -48.03
CA THR A 154 -3.50 -39.65 -48.92
C THR A 154 -4.69 -39.04 -48.15
N LYS A 155 -5.31 -37.95 -48.58
CA LYS A 155 -6.46 -37.84 -49.53
C LYS A 155 -7.71 -38.64 -49.12
N GLY A 156 -8.75 -37.96 -48.64
CA GLY A 156 -10.09 -38.54 -48.47
C GLY A 156 -11.12 -37.53 -47.95
N HIS A 157 -11.91 -36.96 -48.86
CA HIS A 157 -13.02 -36.04 -48.62
C HIS A 157 -14.29 -36.77 -48.13
N THR A 158 -15.23 -35.96 -47.58
CA THR A 158 -16.69 -36.20 -47.39
C THR A 158 -17.05 -37.20 -46.28
N ASP A 159 -17.96 -36.89 -45.35
CA ASP A 159 -19.38 -36.73 -45.68
C ASP A 159 -20.18 -35.94 -44.63
N ILE A 160 -21.22 -35.29 -45.14
CA ILE A 160 -22.22 -34.45 -44.46
C ILE A 160 -23.28 -35.37 -43.85
N GLN A 161 -23.57 -35.23 -42.55
CA GLN A 161 -24.85 -35.70 -42.01
C GLN A 161 -25.61 -34.55 -41.35
N VAL A 162 -26.54 -34.02 -42.15
CA VAL A 162 -27.74 -33.30 -41.75
C VAL A 162 -28.60 -34.23 -40.90
N LEU A 163 -29.00 -33.77 -39.71
CA LEU A 163 -30.32 -34.08 -39.19
C LEU A 163 -30.96 -32.78 -38.70
N GLN A 164 -31.91 -32.31 -39.52
CA GLN A 164 -32.90 -31.31 -39.13
C GLN A 164 -34.00 -32.01 -38.34
N GLU A 165 -34.43 -31.44 -37.23
CA GLU A 165 -35.86 -31.33 -36.96
C GLU A 165 -36.14 -30.05 -36.18
N ALA A 166 -37.09 -29.29 -36.70
CA ALA A 166 -37.54 -28.00 -36.22
C ALA A 166 -38.57 -28.16 -35.09
N THR A 167 -38.73 -27.13 -34.25
CA THR A 167 -40.03 -26.46 -34.05
C THR A 167 -39.92 -25.23 -33.16
N SER A 168 -40.45 -24.12 -33.69
CA SER A 168 -41.12 -22.98 -33.03
C SER A 168 -40.42 -22.25 -31.88
N SER A 169 -39.96 -21.02 -32.13
CA SER A 169 -40.78 -19.79 -32.11
C SER A 169 -41.15 -19.34 -30.69
N SER A 170 -40.52 -18.27 -30.20
CA SER A 170 -41.19 -16.99 -30.01
C SER A 170 -40.24 -15.95 -29.41
N ILE A 171 -40.17 -14.78 -30.05
CA ILE A 171 -39.58 -13.56 -29.53
C ILE A 171 -40.66 -12.83 -28.72
N HIS A 172 -40.35 -12.32 -27.52
CA HIS A 172 -40.55 -10.94 -27.03
C HIS A 172 -40.68 -10.82 -25.48
N PRO A 173 -40.15 -9.73 -24.87
CA PRO A 173 -40.20 -9.37 -23.44
C PRO A 173 -41.41 -8.44 -23.18
N PRO A 174 -41.45 -7.58 -22.12
CA PRO A 174 -41.10 -7.69 -20.70
C PRO A 174 -42.38 -7.65 -19.82
N ARG A 175 -42.31 -7.89 -18.50
CA ARG A 175 -43.46 -7.61 -17.62
C ARG A 175 -43.09 -6.90 -16.32
N ASP A 176 -43.82 -5.81 -16.18
CA ASP A 176 -43.86 -4.73 -15.22
C ASP A 176 -44.61 -5.10 -13.93
N GLY A 177 -44.35 -4.31 -12.88
CA GLY A 177 -45.30 -3.98 -11.80
C GLY A 177 -45.28 -4.86 -10.55
N HIS A 178 -44.83 -4.30 -9.41
CA HIS A 178 -45.70 -3.67 -8.41
C HIS A 178 -44.85 -3.13 -7.24
N LEU A 179 -44.67 -1.81 -7.11
CA LEU A 179 -45.39 -0.93 -6.18
C LEU A 179 -45.39 -1.40 -4.71
N GLY A 180 -44.60 -0.70 -3.91
CA GLY A 180 -44.61 -0.71 -2.45
C GLY A 180 -44.26 0.69 -1.95
N ASP A 181 -45.16 1.63 -2.22
CA ASP A 181 -45.19 2.97 -1.65
C ASP A 181 -45.43 2.84 -0.13
N MET A 182 -44.50 3.33 0.69
CA MET A 182 -44.81 3.59 2.11
C MET A 182 -44.24 4.96 2.49
N ALA A 183 -45.09 5.95 2.32
CA ALA A 183 -45.00 7.21 3.01
C ALA A 183 -45.11 6.99 4.53
N SER A 184 -44.22 7.60 5.31
CA SER A 184 -44.45 7.90 6.72
C SER A 184 -44.02 9.33 7.00
N LYS A 185 -44.96 10.22 6.71
CA LYS A 185 -45.44 11.36 7.49
C LYS A 185 -44.47 12.01 8.50
N THR A 186 -44.21 13.29 8.21
CA THR A 186 -43.82 14.39 9.11
C THR A 186 -44.55 14.36 10.47
N GLN A 187 -43.83 14.64 11.55
CA GLN A 187 -44.35 15.48 12.62
C GLN A 187 -43.20 16.26 13.26
N GLU A 188 -43.08 17.50 12.78
CA GLU A 188 -42.66 18.65 13.57
C GLU A 188 -43.46 18.73 14.88
N ASP A 189 -42.78 18.88 16.01
CA ASP A 189 -43.40 19.37 17.24
C ASP A 189 -42.52 20.47 17.81
N LEU A 190 -43.10 21.67 17.81
CA LEU A 190 -42.65 22.90 18.43
C LEU A 190 -43.44 23.08 19.73
N THR A 191 -42.86 23.86 20.66
CA THR A 191 -43.41 24.46 21.91
C THR A 191 -43.37 23.56 23.15
N ASP A 192 -42.94 24.06 24.32
CA ASP A 192 -43.03 25.43 24.89
C ASP A 192 -41.67 25.99 25.34
#